data_AF-A0A1R3GDN5-F1
#
_entry.id   AF-A0A1R3GDN5-F1
#
_cell.length_a   1.000
_cell.length_b   1.000
_cell.length_c   1.000
_cell.angle_alpha   90.00
_cell.angle_beta   90.00
_cell.angle_gamma   90.00
#
_symmetry.space_group_name_H-M   'P 1'
#
loop_
_entity.id
_entity.type
_entity.pdbx_description
1 polymer ?
#
loop_
_entity_poly.entity_id
_entity_poly.type
_entity_poly.pdbx_seq_one_letter_code
_entity_poly.pdbx_strand_id
1 'polypeptide(L)'
;MEERQEIIDEGYQKTYKKLEEMLETLPKGGDQTLGHGLFLYKGFWLPDIHIKGNMLIHDHFKPRPTDIVLSSFPKCGTTWLKALCFAIINRNSYNFDKNHPLLTSNPHDLTGLGFERLIQEGGSTSLVETLPSPRLLPTHLAFSLFPDSMASGSGACRFVYICRNPKDAFVSLWHFFNKLRRLKQVPQLSLEDAFDSFSKGVSFLGPFWDHVLGYWKASLESPNKVLFLKYEDMMREPSVYVRKLAEFLDLPFSEDEENEGIVEKIVNLCSFENLSNLDVNKNNNIIKAGLVNTSSFFRKGQVGDWINHLSPEMVKVLDQITQESFQASSLELLLVAVFPTLSQGHDRLGGSSSGKILNTQIHRWPETVLEKLDLVFLDAPIPAEENPVLQEQGFDPPFYNWFQSNEDMSEFTYFEECVAYLEDYMIKNGPFDGFLGFSEGAILSASLPGMQRDGLALTKVPKIKFVILIAGAKFGGIKLGLPKLASTAFSVPLELPSLHIIGDLDRIKPQSIELMEAFVDPFVIYHPEGHTIPKLDEKSLEVMFAFIERIQETIRTDEARIILNEKSKL
;
A
#
# COMPACT_ATOMS: atom_id res chain seq x y z
N MET A 1 -48.33 11.69 -22.34
CA MET A 1 -47.72 11.64 -21.00
C MET A 1 -46.89 12.89 -20.89
N GLU A 2 -47.36 13.83 -20.09
CA GLU A 2 -46.82 15.17 -19.95
C GLU A 2 -45.36 15.14 -19.49
N GLU A 3 -44.50 15.85 -20.22
CA GLU A 3 -43.17 16.25 -19.75
C GLU A 3 -43.36 17.07 -18.47
N ARG A 4 -43.09 16.46 -17.31
CA ARG A 4 -42.81 17.25 -16.11
C ARG A 4 -41.51 18.00 -16.35
N GLN A 5 -41.63 19.23 -16.83
CA GLN A 5 -40.57 20.22 -16.71
C GLN A 5 -40.36 20.42 -15.20
N GLU A 6 -39.43 19.70 -14.59
CA GLU A 6 -38.96 20.05 -13.24
C GLU A 6 -38.47 21.49 -13.32
N ILE A 7 -39.12 22.38 -12.58
CA ILE A 7 -38.67 23.76 -12.41
C ILE A 7 -37.35 23.66 -11.64
N ILE A 8 -36.25 23.60 -12.37
CA ILE A 8 -34.91 23.68 -11.80
C ILE A 8 -34.83 25.04 -11.10
N ASP A 9 -34.65 25.01 -9.78
CA ASP A 9 -34.53 26.18 -8.91
C ASP A 9 -33.49 27.16 -9.49
N GLU A 10 -33.79 28.47 -9.42
CA GLU A 10 -32.97 29.56 -9.96
C GLU A 10 -31.50 29.47 -9.51
N GLY A 11 -31.25 28.97 -8.29
CA GLY A 11 -29.91 28.73 -7.76
C GLY A 11 -29.10 27.74 -8.60
N TYR A 12 -29.71 26.67 -9.11
CA TYR A 12 -29.05 25.66 -9.94
C TYR A 12 -28.79 26.19 -11.36
N GLN A 13 -29.73 26.96 -11.92
CA GLN A 13 -29.54 27.62 -13.22
C GLN A 13 -28.36 28.59 -13.19
N LYS A 14 -28.19 29.32 -12.08
CA LYS A 14 -27.03 30.20 -11.88
C LYS A 14 -25.71 29.43 -11.89
N THR A 15 -25.64 28.28 -11.23
CA THR A 15 -24.45 27.42 -11.26
C THR A 15 -24.16 26.92 -12.68
N TYR A 16 -25.18 26.58 -13.47
CA TYR A 16 -25.02 26.11 -14.84
C TYR A 16 -24.47 27.18 -15.78
N LYS A 17 -25.02 28.40 -15.69
CA LYS A 17 -24.50 29.52 -16.47
C LYS A 17 -23.04 29.82 -16.14
N LYS A 18 -22.68 29.80 -14.85
CA LYS A 18 -21.29 29.99 -14.41
C LYS A 18 -20.36 28.90 -14.95
N LEU A 19 -20.83 27.65 -15.05
CA LEU A 19 -20.06 26.57 -15.65
C LEU A 19 -19.79 26.84 -17.13
N GLU A 20 -20.80 27.21 -17.91
CA GLU A 20 -20.65 27.51 -19.34
C GLU A 20 -19.60 28.59 -19.58
N GLU A 21 -19.70 29.72 -18.86
CA GLU A 21 -18.73 30.81 -18.92
C GLU A 21 -17.31 30.35 -18.52
N MET A 22 -17.19 29.49 -17.51
CA MET A 22 -15.89 28.99 -17.04
C MET A 22 -15.25 28.03 -18.06
N LEU A 23 -16.02 27.10 -18.65
CA LEU A 23 -15.52 26.11 -19.61
C LEU A 23 -14.94 26.74 -20.88
N GLU A 24 -15.33 27.98 -21.22
CA GLU A 24 -14.72 28.73 -22.32
C GLU A 24 -13.25 29.12 -22.05
N THR A 25 -12.90 29.30 -20.78
CA THR A 25 -11.58 29.81 -20.36
C THR A 25 -10.63 28.73 -19.86
N LEU A 26 -11.14 27.58 -19.42
CA LEU A 26 -10.30 26.52 -18.88
C LEU A 26 -9.43 25.87 -19.97
N PRO A 27 -8.16 25.54 -19.68
CA PRO A 27 -7.33 24.76 -20.59
C PRO A 27 -8.00 23.43 -20.93
N LYS A 28 -8.13 23.15 -22.23
CA LYS A 28 -8.66 21.90 -22.78
C LYS A 28 -7.51 21.03 -23.26
N GLY A 29 -7.56 19.73 -22.95
CA GLY A 29 -6.46 18.81 -23.26
C GLY A 29 -6.69 17.41 -22.73
N GLY A 30 -5.64 16.58 -22.77
CA GLY A 30 -5.62 15.23 -22.21
C GLY A 30 -6.15 14.12 -23.10
N ASP A 31 -6.11 12.91 -22.55
CA ASP A 31 -6.62 11.73 -23.24
C ASP A 31 -8.11 11.93 -23.59
N GLN A 32 -8.47 11.79 -24.87
CA GLN A 32 -9.88 11.75 -25.25
C GLN A 32 -10.46 10.37 -24.90
N THR A 33 -10.28 9.92 -23.65
CA THR A 33 -10.52 8.54 -23.16
C THR A 33 -11.89 8.00 -23.54
N LEU A 34 -12.91 8.86 -23.59
CA LEU A 34 -14.27 8.51 -23.99
C LEU A 34 -14.82 9.37 -25.15
N GLY A 35 -13.97 10.08 -25.89
CA GLY A 35 -14.35 10.95 -27.01
C GLY A 35 -14.83 12.36 -26.60
N HIS A 36 -14.77 12.70 -25.32
CA HIS A 36 -15.00 14.05 -24.79
C HIS A 36 -13.66 14.62 -24.30
N GLY A 37 -13.47 15.94 -24.43
CA GLY A 37 -12.27 16.62 -23.94
C GLY A 37 -12.26 16.76 -22.41
N LEU A 38 -11.06 16.80 -21.83
CA LEU A 38 -10.86 17.12 -20.42
C LEU A 38 -10.52 18.60 -20.27
N PHE A 39 -10.85 19.15 -19.11
CA PHE A 39 -10.57 20.52 -18.72
C PHE A 39 -9.69 20.51 -17.47
N LEU A 40 -8.65 21.33 -17.46
CA LEU A 40 -7.83 21.53 -16.26
C LEU A 40 -8.59 22.44 -15.29
N TYR A 41 -9.20 21.84 -14.26
CA TYR A 41 -9.98 22.53 -13.25
C TYR A 41 -9.33 22.35 -11.87
N LYS A 42 -8.92 23.47 -11.26
CA LYS A 42 -8.27 23.49 -9.93
C LYS A 42 -7.10 22.49 -9.79
N GLY A 43 -6.29 22.36 -10.85
CA GLY A 43 -5.13 21.47 -10.88
C GLY A 43 -5.41 20.03 -11.35
N PHE A 44 -6.66 19.65 -11.61
CA PHE A 44 -7.02 18.30 -12.04
C PHE A 44 -7.73 18.29 -13.40
N TRP A 45 -7.50 17.24 -14.19
CA TRP A 45 -8.12 17.04 -15.50
C TRP A 45 -9.46 16.33 -15.37
N LEU A 46 -10.54 17.09 -15.52
CA LEU A 46 -11.91 16.61 -15.31
C LEU A 46 -12.75 16.79 -16.59
N PRO A 47 -13.68 15.88 -16.89
CA PRO A 47 -14.76 16.20 -17.83
C PRO A 47 -15.69 17.27 -17.23
N ASP A 48 -16.34 18.01 -18.11
CA ASP A 48 -17.36 19.02 -17.79
C ASP A 48 -18.44 18.50 -16.81
N ILE A 49 -18.90 17.26 -16.97
CA ILE A 49 -19.90 16.66 -16.07
C ILE A 49 -19.40 16.55 -14.61
N HIS A 50 -18.12 16.28 -14.39
CA HIS A 50 -17.55 16.19 -13.04
C HIS A 50 -17.32 17.57 -12.45
N ILE A 51 -16.94 18.55 -13.28
CA ILE A 51 -16.84 19.96 -12.88
C ILE A 51 -18.21 20.47 -12.46
N LYS A 52 -19.25 20.19 -13.25
CA LYS A 52 -20.64 20.52 -12.94
C LYS A 52 -21.06 19.94 -11.60
N GLY A 53 -20.86 18.64 -11.39
CA GLY A 53 -21.15 17.96 -10.13
C GLY A 53 -20.39 18.58 -8.94
N ASN A 54 -19.11 18.89 -9.11
CA ASN A 54 -18.31 19.55 -8.09
C ASN A 54 -18.83 20.95 -7.74
N MET A 55 -19.19 21.78 -8.73
CA MET A 55 -19.77 23.10 -8.49
C MET A 55 -21.10 23.00 -7.73
N LEU A 56 -21.95 22.03 -8.07
CA LEU A 56 -23.20 21.80 -7.35
C LEU A 56 -22.98 21.36 -5.89
N ILE A 57 -21.91 20.59 -5.62
CA ILE A 57 -21.52 20.26 -4.24
C ILE A 57 -21.16 21.53 -3.47
N HIS A 58 -20.33 22.40 -4.06
CA HIS A 58 -19.93 23.67 -3.42
C HIS A 58 -21.12 24.59 -3.14
N ASP A 59 -22.02 24.73 -4.11
CA ASP A 59 -23.10 25.71 -4.04
C ASP A 59 -24.31 25.23 -3.22
N HIS A 60 -24.61 23.92 -3.23
CA HIS A 60 -25.92 23.41 -2.78
C HIS A 60 -25.88 22.21 -1.82
N PHE A 61 -24.76 21.49 -1.71
CA PHE A 61 -24.72 20.28 -0.88
C PHE A 61 -24.61 20.61 0.61
N LYS A 62 -25.42 19.93 1.42
CA LYS A 62 -25.45 20.09 2.88
C LYS A 62 -24.87 18.84 3.54
N PRO A 63 -23.59 18.86 3.93
CA PRO A 63 -22.99 17.69 4.55
C PRO A 63 -23.55 17.46 5.96
N ARG A 64 -23.70 16.19 6.32
CA ARG A 64 -24.12 15.74 7.65
C ARG A 64 -22.91 15.19 8.42
N PRO A 65 -22.86 15.31 9.75
CA PRO A 65 -21.77 14.76 10.57
C PRO A 65 -21.53 13.25 10.40
N THR A 66 -22.57 12.53 9.96
CA THR A 66 -22.55 11.08 9.74
C THR A 66 -22.23 10.69 8.29
N ASP A 67 -21.92 11.65 7.41
CA ASP A 67 -21.59 11.35 6.01
C ASP A 67 -20.19 10.75 5.90
N ILE A 68 -20.10 9.69 5.10
CA ILE A 68 -18.85 8.97 4.83
C ILE A 68 -18.58 9.05 3.33
N VAL A 69 -17.53 9.77 2.98
CA VAL A 69 -17.07 9.90 1.60
C VAL A 69 -16.13 8.73 1.28
N LEU A 70 -16.50 7.90 0.32
CA LEU A 70 -15.67 6.80 -0.17
C LEU A 70 -14.92 7.26 -1.42
N SER A 71 -13.63 7.54 -1.31
CA SER A 71 -12.85 8.11 -2.40
C SER A 71 -11.73 7.19 -2.86
N SER A 72 -11.41 7.28 -4.15
CA SER A 72 -10.21 6.69 -4.72
C SER A 72 -9.92 7.37 -6.06
N PHE A 73 -8.66 7.43 -6.47
CA PHE A 73 -8.40 7.54 -7.91
C PHE A 73 -9.06 6.33 -8.61
N PRO A 74 -9.63 6.49 -9.83
CA PRO A 74 -10.31 5.39 -10.50
C PRO A 74 -9.44 4.13 -10.57
N LYS A 75 -10.07 2.98 -10.35
CA LYS A 75 -9.45 1.64 -10.45
C LYS A 75 -8.46 1.27 -9.33
N CYS A 76 -8.43 2.04 -8.25
CA CYS A 76 -7.69 1.70 -7.03
C CYS A 76 -8.46 0.83 -6.01
N GLY A 77 -9.61 0.25 -6.40
CA GLY A 77 -10.36 -0.67 -5.52
C GLY A 77 -11.73 -0.18 -5.04
N THR A 78 -12.27 0.89 -5.62
CA THR A 78 -13.55 1.53 -5.21
C THR A 78 -14.73 0.57 -5.16
N THR A 79 -14.85 -0.36 -6.12
CA THR A 79 -15.95 -1.36 -6.12
C THR A 79 -15.90 -2.23 -4.86
N TRP A 80 -14.69 -2.62 -4.45
CA TRP A 80 -14.47 -3.45 -3.28
C TRP A 80 -14.73 -2.66 -2.00
N LEU A 81 -14.21 -1.43 -1.92
CA LEU A 81 -14.46 -0.53 -0.80
C LEU A 81 -15.97 -0.25 -0.60
N LYS A 82 -16.71 0.01 -1.69
CA LYS A 82 -18.18 0.18 -1.66
C LYS A 82 -18.87 -1.06 -1.08
N ALA A 83 -18.48 -2.26 -1.53
CA ALA A 83 -19.05 -3.51 -1.05
C ALA A 83 -18.78 -3.72 0.45
N LEU A 84 -17.53 -3.53 0.88
CA LEU A 84 -17.12 -3.68 2.28
C LEU A 84 -17.87 -2.70 3.19
N CYS A 85 -17.85 -1.40 2.90
CA CYS A 85 -18.55 -0.40 3.71
C CYS A 85 -20.06 -0.65 3.75
N PHE A 86 -20.67 -1.04 2.62
CA PHE A 86 -22.09 -1.38 2.58
C PHE A 86 -22.40 -2.60 3.46
N ALA A 87 -21.60 -3.66 3.38
CA ALA A 87 -21.77 -4.87 4.18
C ALA A 87 -21.57 -4.59 5.67
N ILE A 88 -20.56 -3.81 6.06
CA ILE A 88 -20.30 -3.44 7.46
C ILE A 88 -21.47 -2.65 8.06
N ILE A 89 -22.00 -1.66 7.33
CA ILE A 89 -23.11 -0.82 7.81
C ILE A 89 -24.41 -1.61 7.90
N ASN A 90 -24.63 -2.59 7.02
CA ASN A 90 -25.88 -3.33 6.92
C ASN A 90 -25.78 -4.77 7.46
N ARG A 91 -24.72 -5.12 8.19
CA ARG A 91 -24.45 -6.50 8.65
C ARG A 91 -25.56 -7.09 9.52
N ASN A 92 -26.29 -6.24 10.24
CA ASN A 92 -27.42 -6.65 11.08
C ASN A 92 -28.78 -6.53 10.37
N SER A 93 -28.80 -5.97 9.15
CA SER A 93 -30.03 -5.76 8.37
C SER A 93 -30.32 -6.91 7.41
N TYR A 94 -29.30 -7.68 7.02
CA TYR A 94 -29.42 -8.72 6.01
C TYR A 94 -28.64 -9.98 6.39
N ASN A 95 -29.15 -11.14 5.99
CA ASN A 95 -28.43 -12.40 6.12
C ASN A 95 -27.44 -12.56 4.96
N PHE A 96 -26.17 -12.78 5.28
CA PHE A 96 -25.05 -12.88 4.33
C PHE A 96 -25.26 -13.91 3.22
N ASP A 97 -25.88 -15.05 3.52
CA ASP A 97 -25.97 -16.19 2.59
C ASP A 97 -27.29 -16.24 1.81
N LYS A 98 -28.33 -15.54 2.28
CA LYS A 98 -29.70 -15.71 1.74
C LYS A 98 -30.21 -14.50 0.97
N ASN A 99 -30.11 -13.31 1.57
CA ASN A 99 -30.82 -12.14 1.06
C ASN A 99 -30.00 -10.85 1.11
N HIS A 100 -28.67 -10.97 1.21
CA HIS A 100 -27.81 -9.80 1.18
C HIS A 100 -27.89 -9.10 -0.19
N PRO A 101 -28.12 -7.77 -0.26
CA PRO A 101 -28.28 -7.05 -1.53
C PRO A 101 -27.10 -7.21 -2.51
N LEU A 102 -25.88 -7.39 -2.00
CA LEU A 102 -24.68 -7.64 -2.83
C LEU A 102 -24.76 -8.94 -3.64
N LEU A 103 -25.62 -9.90 -3.28
CA LEU A 103 -25.81 -11.15 -4.04
C LEU A 103 -26.61 -10.92 -5.34
N THR A 104 -27.44 -9.87 -5.38
CA THR A 104 -28.39 -9.61 -6.47
C THR A 104 -28.21 -8.25 -7.13
N SER A 105 -27.36 -7.37 -6.58
CA SER A 105 -27.09 -6.03 -7.08
C SER A 105 -25.59 -5.76 -7.13
N ASN A 106 -25.13 -5.02 -8.13
CA ASN A 106 -23.74 -4.58 -8.19
C ASN A 106 -23.47 -3.54 -7.07
N PRO A 107 -22.27 -3.50 -6.47
CA PRO A 107 -21.93 -2.49 -5.45
C PRO A 107 -22.19 -1.04 -5.89
N HIS A 108 -22.01 -0.73 -7.18
CA HIS A 108 -22.29 0.59 -7.74
C HIS A 108 -23.79 0.90 -7.86
N ASP A 109 -24.67 -0.10 -7.94
CA ASP A 109 -26.12 0.12 -7.93
C ASP A 109 -26.66 0.37 -6.52
N LEU A 110 -25.96 -0.11 -5.49
CA LEU A 110 -26.33 0.07 -4.08
C LEU A 110 -25.86 1.43 -3.53
N THR A 111 -24.73 1.94 -4.01
CA THR A 111 -24.08 3.15 -3.48
C THR A 111 -24.00 4.30 -4.48
N GLY A 112 -24.26 4.04 -5.77
CA GLY A 112 -24.08 5.00 -6.86
C GLY A 112 -22.66 4.97 -7.46
N LEU A 113 -22.49 5.52 -8.66
CA LEU A 113 -21.16 5.62 -9.31
C LEU A 113 -20.28 6.70 -8.68
N GLY A 114 -20.87 7.86 -8.42
CA GLY A 114 -20.28 9.01 -7.75
C GLY A 114 -21.39 9.95 -7.29
N PHE A 115 -21.30 10.52 -6.09
CA PHE A 115 -22.37 11.38 -5.57
C PHE A 115 -22.41 12.72 -6.31
N GLU A 116 -21.26 13.24 -6.77
CA GLU A 116 -21.19 14.40 -7.67
C GLU A 116 -21.96 14.17 -8.97
N ARG A 117 -21.93 12.92 -9.47
CA ARG A 117 -22.63 12.53 -10.68
C ARG A 117 -24.13 12.36 -10.44
N LEU A 118 -24.53 11.79 -9.31
CA LEU A 118 -25.95 11.71 -8.93
C LEU A 118 -26.58 13.11 -8.84
N ILE A 119 -25.88 14.07 -8.23
CA ILE A 119 -26.33 15.46 -8.14
C ILE A 119 -26.42 16.09 -9.53
N GLN A 120 -25.42 15.84 -10.39
CA GLN A 120 -25.40 16.37 -11.75
C GLN A 120 -26.53 15.81 -12.62
N GLU A 121 -26.77 14.50 -12.60
CA GLU A 121 -27.81 13.82 -13.39
C GLU A 121 -29.22 14.20 -12.91
N GLY A 122 -29.43 14.26 -11.60
CA GLY A 122 -30.69 14.72 -11.01
C GLY A 122 -30.89 16.23 -11.05
N GLY A 123 -29.89 16.99 -11.50
CA GLY A 123 -29.89 18.45 -11.54
C GLY A 123 -30.10 19.15 -10.20
N SER A 124 -30.03 18.40 -9.09
CA SER A 124 -30.24 18.88 -7.71
C SER A 124 -29.64 17.94 -6.67
N THR A 125 -29.50 18.39 -5.43
CA THR A 125 -29.03 17.56 -4.31
C THR A 125 -30.10 16.61 -3.74
N SER A 126 -31.34 16.72 -4.22
CA SER A 126 -32.51 16.02 -3.67
C SER A 126 -32.33 14.50 -3.54
N LEU A 127 -31.80 13.83 -4.57
CA LEU A 127 -31.56 12.38 -4.57
C LEU A 127 -30.58 11.94 -3.48
N VAL A 128 -29.56 12.76 -3.20
CA VAL A 128 -28.59 12.47 -2.14
C VAL A 128 -29.19 12.78 -0.75
N GLU A 129 -30.10 13.74 -0.67
CA GLU A 129 -30.80 14.06 0.59
C GLU A 129 -31.78 12.96 1.02
N THR A 130 -32.33 12.17 0.09
CA THR A 130 -33.22 11.04 0.40
C THR A 130 -32.50 9.80 0.94
N LEU A 131 -31.17 9.75 0.87
CA LEU A 131 -30.41 8.60 1.35
C LEU A 131 -30.46 8.51 2.90
N PRO A 132 -30.60 7.30 3.46
CA PRO A 132 -30.58 7.10 4.91
C PRO A 132 -29.20 7.46 5.48
N SER A 133 -29.17 7.85 6.75
CA SER A 133 -27.90 8.12 7.45
C SER A 133 -27.41 6.84 8.16
N PRO A 134 -26.09 6.59 8.20
CA PRO A 134 -25.03 7.37 7.55
C PRO A 134 -25.06 7.24 6.02
N ARG A 135 -24.82 8.35 5.30
CA ARG A 135 -24.78 8.33 3.82
C ARG A 135 -23.41 7.87 3.36
N LEU A 136 -23.36 6.82 2.53
CA LEU A 136 -22.18 6.45 1.77
C LEU A 136 -22.12 7.28 0.48
N LEU A 137 -21.12 8.16 0.38
CA LEU A 137 -20.97 9.11 -0.72
C LEU A 137 -19.73 8.75 -1.54
N PRO A 138 -19.84 7.84 -2.53
CA PRO A 138 -18.70 7.46 -3.34
C PRO A 138 -18.29 8.57 -4.29
N THR A 139 -17.00 8.71 -4.58
CA THR A 139 -16.49 9.75 -5.48
C THR A 139 -15.10 9.40 -6.00
N HIS A 140 -14.69 10.07 -7.06
CA HIS A 140 -13.32 10.07 -7.56
C HIS A 140 -12.69 11.47 -7.58
N LEU A 141 -13.30 12.45 -6.92
CA LEU A 141 -12.73 13.79 -6.82
C LEU A 141 -11.50 13.79 -5.90
N ALA A 142 -10.49 14.57 -6.25
CA ALA A 142 -9.33 14.81 -5.39
C ALA A 142 -9.73 15.57 -4.12
N PHE A 143 -9.00 15.38 -3.02
CA PHE A 143 -9.34 15.93 -1.70
C PHE A 143 -9.48 17.47 -1.70
N SER A 144 -8.63 18.18 -2.45
CA SER A 144 -8.67 19.64 -2.55
C SER A 144 -9.87 20.19 -3.34
N LEU A 145 -10.66 19.34 -3.98
CA LEU A 145 -11.86 19.74 -4.70
C LEU A 145 -13.09 19.83 -3.80
N PHE A 146 -13.05 19.33 -2.56
CA PHE A 146 -14.17 19.42 -1.62
C PHE A 146 -14.24 20.79 -0.95
N PRO A 147 -15.45 21.28 -0.61
CA PRO A 147 -15.60 22.49 0.18
C PRO A 147 -15.16 22.27 1.64
N ASP A 148 -14.74 23.34 2.32
CA ASP A 148 -14.29 23.30 3.72
C ASP A 148 -15.37 22.75 4.67
N SER A 149 -16.65 22.95 4.35
CA SER A 149 -17.78 22.38 5.10
C SER A 149 -17.75 20.85 5.17
N MET A 150 -17.12 20.20 4.20
CA MET A 150 -16.88 18.76 4.18
C MET A 150 -15.50 18.40 4.72
N ALA A 151 -14.44 19.04 4.19
CA ALA A 151 -13.07 18.52 4.27
C ALA A 151 -12.16 19.19 5.31
N SER A 152 -12.50 20.37 5.83
CA SER A 152 -11.68 21.03 6.86
C SER A 152 -11.64 20.22 8.16
N GLY A 153 -10.71 20.54 9.08
CA GLY A 153 -10.66 19.90 10.41
C GLY A 153 -12.01 19.93 11.14
N SER A 154 -12.74 21.05 11.05
CA SER A 154 -14.11 21.23 11.58
C SER A 154 -15.24 20.80 10.63
N GLY A 155 -14.93 20.29 9.43
CA GLY A 155 -15.92 19.84 8.45
C GLY A 155 -16.76 18.67 8.95
N ALA A 156 -17.91 18.43 8.33
CA ALA A 156 -18.86 17.42 8.81
C ALA A 156 -18.54 15.99 8.36
N CYS A 157 -17.79 15.79 7.28
CA CYS A 157 -17.63 14.45 6.69
C CYS A 157 -16.40 13.70 7.22
N ARG A 158 -16.49 12.38 7.22
CA ARG A 158 -15.34 11.47 7.25
C ARG A 158 -15.04 10.96 5.84
N PHE A 159 -13.79 10.61 5.58
CA PHE A 159 -13.29 10.15 4.30
C PHE A 159 -12.60 8.81 4.49
N VAL A 160 -12.93 7.85 3.63
CA VAL A 160 -12.16 6.63 3.45
C VAL A 160 -11.57 6.66 2.07
N TYR A 161 -10.25 6.75 1.98
CA TYR A 161 -9.51 6.76 0.73
C TYR A 161 -8.78 5.45 0.52
N ILE A 162 -8.90 4.86 -0.67
CA ILE A 162 -8.08 3.71 -1.06
C ILE A 162 -7.16 4.07 -2.23
N CYS A 163 -5.86 3.90 -2.03
CA CYS A 163 -4.84 4.01 -3.06
C CYS A 163 -4.39 2.62 -3.53
N ARG A 164 -3.63 2.61 -4.61
CA ARG A 164 -3.07 1.40 -5.22
C ARG A 164 -1.75 1.75 -5.89
N ASN A 165 -0.88 0.77 -6.09
CA ASN A 165 0.33 0.96 -6.89
C ASN A 165 -0.02 1.64 -8.25
N PRO A 166 0.66 2.73 -8.63
CA PRO A 166 0.35 3.51 -9.84
C PRO A 166 0.40 2.65 -11.11
N LYS A 167 1.32 1.68 -11.19
CA LYS A 167 1.50 0.80 -12.35
C LYS A 167 0.27 -0.09 -12.56
N ASP A 168 -0.22 -0.71 -11.48
CA ASP A 168 -1.44 -1.52 -11.53
C ASP A 168 -2.70 -0.68 -11.74
N ALA A 169 -2.77 0.49 -11.11
CA ALA A 169 -3.88 1.43 -11.29
C ALA A 169 -4.00 1.85 -12.77
N PHE A 170 -2.88 2.23 -13.39
CA PHE A 170 -2.80 2.58 -14.80
C PHE A 170 -3.27 1.45 -15.72
N VAL A 171 -2.71 0.24 -15.56
CA VAL A 171 -3.09 -0.92 -16.40
C VAL A 171 -4.58 -1.24 -16.25
N SER A 172 -5.11 -1.16 -15.02
CA SER A 172 -6.54 -1.37 -14.79
C SER A 172 -7.40 -0.26 -15.40
N LEU A 173 -6.93 0.98 -15.43
CA LEU A 173 -7.60 2.13 -16.03
C LEU A 173 -7.66 2.01 -17.55
N TRP A 174 -6.53 1.69 -18.17
CA TRP A 174 -6.41 1.48 -19.61
C TRP A 174 -7.36 0.39 -20.12
N HIS A 175 -7.36 -0.79 -19.47
CA HIS A 175 -8.29 -1.87 -19.83
C HIS A 175 -9.76 -1.46 -19.67
N PHE A 176 -10.08 -0.75 -18.58
CA PHE A 176 -11.44 -0.31 -18.31
C PHE A 176 -11.93 0.66 -19.38
N PHE A 177 -11.16 1.69 -19.70
CA PHE A 177 -11.53 2.64 -20.75
C PHE A 177 -11.60 2.00 -22.12
N ASN A 178 -10.70 1.08 -22.48
CA ASN A 178 -10.80 0.38 -23.76
C ASN A 178 -12.07 -0.49 -23.87
N LYS A 179 -12.54 -1.08 -22.76
CA LYS A 179 -13.84 -1.76 -22.73
C LYS A 179 -15.00 -0.79 -22.98
N LEU A 180 -14.95 0.42 -22.41
CA LEU A 180 -15.95 1.46 -22.64
C LEU A 180 -15.90 2.04 -24.06
N ARG A 181 -14.71 2.29 -24.60
CA ARG A 181 -14.51 2.77 -25.98
C ARG A 181 -15.10 1.80 -26.99
N ARG A 182 -14.88 0.49 -26.80
CA ARG A 182 -15.51 -0.55 -27.62
C ARG A 182 -17.03 -0.48 -27.60
N LEU A 183 -17.65 -0.25 -26.43
CA LEU A 183 -19.10 -0.09 -26.31
C LEU A 183 -19.60 1.18 -27.01
N LYS A 184 -18.82 2.27 -26.96
CA LYS A 184 -19.11 3.53 -27.63
C LYS A 184 -18.67 3.58 -29.11
N GLN A 185 -18.19 2.47 -29.66
CA GLN A 185 -17.66 2.38 -31.03
C GLN A 185 -16.53 3.40 -31.31
N VAL A 186 -15.77 3.74 -30.27
CA VAL A 186 -14.58 4.59 -30.36
C VAL A 186 -13.35 3.69 -30.53
N PRO A 187 -12.38 4.03 -31.41
CA PRO A 187 -11.17 3.24 -31.61
C PRO A 187 -10.41 2.99 -30.30
N GLN A 188 -9.79 1.82 -30.16
CA GLN A 188 -9.00 1.48 -28.97
C GLN A 188 -7.88 2.51 -28.75
N LEU A 189 -7.67 2.92 -27.50
CA LEU A 189 -6.51 3.71 -27.11
C LEU A 189 -5.31 2.78 -26.93
N SER A 190 -4.20 3.08 -27.60
CA SER A 190 -2.95 2.31 -27.46
C SER A 190 -2.47 2.36 -26.01
N LEU A 191 -1.62 1.41 -25.62
CA LEU A 191 -1.04 1.43 -24.27
C LEU A 191 -0.10 2.62 -24.13
N GLU A 192 0.68 2.89 -25.17
CA GLU A 192 1.71 3.92 -25.26
C GLU A 192 1.12 5.32 -25.13
N ASP A 193 0.04 5.63 -25.86
CA ASP A 193 -0.62 6.95 -25.78
C ASP A 193 -1.28 7.18 -24.42
N ALA A 194 -1.89 6.13 -23.86
CA ALA A 194 -2.48 6.18 -22.53
C ALA A 194 -1.40 6.38 -21.47
N PHE A 195 -0.27 5.69 -21.60
CA PHE A 195 0.87 5.77 -20.70
C PHE A 195 1.51 7.16 -20.73
N ASP A 196 1.73 7.72 -21.92
CA ASP A 196 2.27 9.07 -22.09
C ASP A 196 1.37 10.12 -21.42
N SER A 197 0.05 10.00 -21.60
CA SER A 197 -0.92 10.90 -20.96
C SER A 197 -0.93 10.76 -19.44
N PHE A 198 -0.94 9.53 -18.93
CA PHE A 198 -0.94 9.24 -17.49
C PHE A 198 0.34 9.70 -16.80
N SER A 199 1.51 9.41 -17.38
CA SER A 199 2.82 9.81 -16.85
C SER A 199 3.02 11.33 -16.83
N LYS A 200 2.44 12.07 -17.78
CA LYS A 200 2.41 13.55 -17.76
C LYS A 200 1.36 14.13 -16.82
N GLY A 201 0.54 13.28 -16.18
CA GLY A 201 -0.57 13.70 -15.32
C GLY A 201 -1.79 14.25 -16.08
N VAL A 202 -1.80 14.15 -17.41
CA VAL A 202 -2.85 14.69 -18.31
C VAL A 202 -3.86 13.60 -18.67
N SER A 203 -4.42 12.95 -17.66
CA SER A 203 -5.37 11.84 -17.77
C SER A 203 -6.65 12.10 -16.99
N PHE A 204 -7.71 11.34 -17.24
CA PHE A 204 -8.95 11.41 -16.47
C PHE A 204 -8.72 11.42 -14.94
N LEU A 205 -9.13 12.50 -14.26
CA LEU A 205 -8.96 12.80 -12.83
C LEU A 205 -7.51 12.92 -12.35
N GLY A 206 -6.56 13.00 -13.28
CA GLY A 206 -5.14 13.19 -13.01
C GLY A 206 -4.80 14.64 -12.65
N PRO A 207 -3.59 14.90 -12.12
CA PRO A 207 -2.50 13.93 -11.97
C PRO A 207 -2.72 12.90 -10.85
N PHE A 208 -2.33 11.65 -11.09
CA PHE A 208 -2.52 10.54 -10.14
C PHE A 208 -1.83 10.80 -8.79
N TRP A 209 -0.58 11.24 -8.82
CA TRP A 209 0.21 11.40 -7.60
C TRP A 209 -0.31 12.54 -6.73
N ASP A 210 -0.65 13.70 -7.31
CA ASP A 210 -1.32 14.78 -6.59
C ASP A 210 -2.65 14.34 -5.96
N HIS A 211 -3.41 13.51 -6.68
CA HIS A 211 -4.65 12.95 -6.18
C HIS A 211 -4.41 12.10 -4.93
N VAL A 212 -3.41 11.22 -4.93
CA VAL A 212 -3.05 10.39 -3.78
C VAL A 212 -2.49 11.23 -2.63
N LEU A 213 -1.57 12.14 -2.94
CA LEU A 213 -0.90 13.02 -1.96
C LEU A 213 -1.88 13.90 -1.19
N GLY A 214 -2.91 14.43 -1.85
CA GLY A 214 -3.92 15.24 -1.18
C GLY A 214 -4.60 14.49 -0.05
N TYR A 215 -4.97 13.23 -0.28
CA TYR A 215 -5.57 12.38 0.73
C TYR A 215 -4.57 11.91 1.79
N TRP A 216 -3.34 11.58 1.39
CA TRP A 216 -2.29 11.18 2.33
C TRP A 216 -1.97 12.29 3.34
N LYS A 217 -1.79 13.53 2.86
CA LYS A 217 -1.57 14.69 3.74
C LYS A 217 -2.75 14.89 4.69
N ALA A 218 -3.98 14.81 4.17
CA ALA A 218 -5.18 14.94 4.98
C ALA A 218 -5.32 13.84 6.05
N SER A 219 -4.89 12.61 5.77
CA SER A 219 -4.87 11.54 6.79
C SER A 219 -3.86 11.77 7.89
N LEU A 220 -2.71 12.40 7.58
CA LEU A 220 -1.74 12.77 8.60
C LEU A 220 -2.22 13.94 9.46
N GLU A 221 -2.88 14.93 8.84
CA GLU A 221 -3.40 16.11 9.53
C GLU A 221 -4.64 15.80 10.38
N SER A 222 -5.47 14.84 9.97
CA SER A 222 -6.74 14.52 10.62
C SER A 222 -7.06 13.02 10.53
N PRO A 223 -6.31 12.16 11.25
CA PRO A 223 -6.47 10.70 11.16
C PRO A 223 -7.85 10.19 11.58
N ASN A 224 -8.54 10.92 12.47
CA ASN A 224 -9.91 10.60 12.88
C ASN A 224 -10.97 10.94 11.81
N LYS A 225 -10.58 11.66 10.75
CA LYS A 225 -11.48 12.09 9.66
C LYS A 225 -11.11 11.54 8.31
N VAL A 226 -9.87 11.15 8.09
CA VAL A 226 -9.41 10.60 6.82
C VAL A 226 -8.66 9.30 7.07
N LEU A 227 -9.30 8.18 6.76
CA LEU A 227 -8.68 6.87 6.75
C LEU A 227 -8.05 6.64 5.38
N PHE A 228 -6.74 6.45 5.34
CA PHE A 228 -6.00 6.13 4.14
C PHE A 228 -5.67 4.63 4.11
N LEU A 229 -6.04 3.96 3.02
CA LEU A 229 -5.88 2.53 2.81
C LEU A 229 -5.06 2.25 1.56
N LYS A 230 -4.25 1.20 1.58
CA LYS A 230 -3.57 0.66 0.40
C LYS A 230 -4.26 -0.63 -0.05
N TYR A 231 -4.57 -0.72 -1.34
CA TYR A 231 -5.21 -1.90 -1.93
C TYR A 231 -4.39 -3.17 -1.69
N GLU A 232 -3.06 -3.07 -1.77
CA GLU A 232 -2.12 -4.17 -1.58
C GLU A 232 -2.17 -4.73 -0.16
N ASP A 233 -2.21 -3.86 0.85
CA ASP A 233 -2.27 -4.29 2.25
C ASP A 233 -3.63 -4.90 2.59
N MET A 234 -4.71 -4.32 2.06
CA MET A 234 -6.05 -4.90 2.19
C MET A 234 -6.12 -6.29 1.55
N MET A 235 -5.47 -6.51 0.41
CA MET A 235 -5.39 -7.82 -0.24
C MET A 235 -4.57 -8.83 0.58
N ARG A 236 -3.52 -8.36 1.28
CA ARG A 236 -2.66 -9.18 2.14
C ARG A 236 -3.40 -9.62 3.41
N GLU A 237 -4.09 -8.70 4.07
CA GLU A 237 -4.72 -8.93 5.38
C GLU A 237 -6.18 -8.40 5.43
N PRO A 238 -7.11 -8.96 4.65
CA PRO A 238 -8.45 -8.40 4.48
C PRO A 238 -9.24 -8.28 5.77
N SER A 239 -9.18 -9.27 6.67
CA SER A 239 -9.91 -9.22 7.95
C SER A 239 -9.41 -8.09 8.86
N VAL A 240 -8.10 -7.81 8.88
CA VAL A 240 -7.51 -6.70 9.66
C VAL A 240 -8.08 -5.36 9.19
N TYR A 241 -8.08 -5.15 7.87
CA TYR A 241 -8.58 -3.91 7.29
C TYR A 241 -10.10 -3.78 7.36
N VAL A 242 -10.86 -4.89 7.39
CA VAL A 242 -12.30 -4.86 7.66
C VAL A 242 -12.59 -4.40 9.09
N ARG A 243 -11.82 -4.84 10.09
CA ARG A 243 -11.92 -4.32 11.47
C ARG A 243 -11.57 -2.84 11.53
N LYS A 244 -10.44 -2.44 10.94
CA LYS A 244 -10.01 -1.03 10.86
C LYS A 244 -11.06 -0.13 10.19
N LEU A 245 -11.69 -0.61 9.11
CA LEU A 245 -12.81 0.07 8.46
C LEU A 245 -14.00 0.18 9.41
N ALA A 246 -14.41 -0.90 10.07
CA ALA A 246 -15.56 -0.90 10.97
C ALA A 246 -15.37 0.05 12.16
N GLU A 247 -14.18 0.06 12.76
CA GLU A 247 -13.81 1.02 13.81
C GLU A 247 -13.91 2.47 13.31
N PHE A 248 -13.34 2.77 12.14
CA PHE A 248 -13.39 4.11 11.57
C PHE A 248 -14.82 4.57 11.22
N LEU A 249 -15.73 3.64 10.97
CA LEU A 249 -17.14 3.90 10.70
C LEU A 249 -17.99 4.02 11.98
N ASP A 250 -17.37 3.99 13.17
CA ASP A 250 -18.02 3.89 14.50
C ASP A 250 -18.93 2.66 14.65
N LEU A 251 -18.56 1.56 14.00
CA LEU A 251 -19.32 0.32 14.04
C LEU A 251 -18.40 -0.87 14.34
N PRO A 252 -17.55 -0.81 15.39
CA PRO A 252 -16.62 -1.89 15.72
C PRO A 252 -17.37 -3.21 15.92
N PHE A 253 -16.71 -4.31 15.62
CA PHE A 253 -17.27 -5.64 15.85
C PHE A 253 -17.26 -5.97 17.35
N SER A 254 -18.35 -6.56 17.85
CA SER A 254 -18.36 -7.09 19.22
C SER A 254 -17.57 -8.41 19.30
N GLU A 255 -17.20 -8.81 20.51
CA GLU A 255 -16.58 -10.13 20.75
C GLU A 255 -17.46 -11.29 20.25
N ASP A 256 -18.78 -11.17 20.40
CA ASP A 256 -19.73 -12.14 19.86
C ASP A 256 -19.72 -12.16 18.32
N GLU A 257 -19.67 -10.99 17.67
CA GLU A 257 -19.57 -10.91 16.20
C GLU A 257 -18.25 -11.51 15.68
N GLU A 258 -17.15 -11.31 16.40
CA GLU A 258 -15.86 -11.93 16.12
C GLU A 258 -15.94 -13.46 16.28
N ASN A 259 -16.51 -13.94 17.38
CA ASN A 259 -16.68 -15.39 17.64
C ASN A 259 -17.62 -16.06 16.63
N GLU A 260 -18.62 -15.34 16.12
CA GLU A 260 -19.54 -15.81 15.07
C GLU A 260 -18.94 -15.74 13.65
N GLY A 261 -17.71 -15.23 13.51
CA GLY A 261 -17.01 -15.09 12.24
C GLY A 261 -17.67 -14.09 11.29
N ILE A 262 -18.27 -13.02 11.81
CA ILE A 262 -18.94 -11.99 11.00
C ILE A 262 -17.94 -11.27 10.09
N VAL A 263 -16.73 -11.02 10.58
CA VAL A 263 -15.65 -10.41 9.81
C VAL A 263 -15.33 -11.26 8.57
N GLU A 264 -15.15 -12.56 8.77
CA GLU A 264 -14.83 -13.52 7.70
C GLU A 264 -16.00 -13.66 6.71
N LYS A 265 -17.24 -13.62 7.18
CA LYS A 265 -18.43 -13.59 6.30
C LYS A 265 -18.45 -12.35 5.41
N ILE A 266 -18.13 -11.17 5.95
CA ILE A 266 -18.03 -9.91 5.19
C ILE A 266 -16.90 -10.01 4.15
N VAL A 267 -15.71 -10.47 4.56
CA VAL A 267 -14.55 -10.67 3.67
C VAL A 267 -14.91 -11.60 2.52
N ASN A 268 -15.52 -12.76 2.81
CA ASN A 268 -15.91 -13.74 1.81
C ASN A 268 -16.98 -13.20 0.87
N LEU A 269 -18.04 -12.58 1.40
CA LEU A 269 -19.11 -11.97 0.61
C LEU A 269 -18.57 -10.90 -0.35
N CYS A 270 -17.64 -10.07 0.11
CA CYS A 270 -17.09 -8.96 -0.66
C CYS A 270 -15.83 -9.34 -1.47
N SER A 271 -15.39 -10.59 -1.41
CA SER A 271 -14.19 -11.05 -2.12
C SER A 271 -14.33 -10.88 -3.62
N PHE A 272 -13.19 -10.70 -4.31
CA PHE A 272 -13.17 -10.63 -5.77
C PHE A 272 -13.77 -11.90 -6.39
N GLU A 273 -13.41 -13.07 -5.86
CA GLU A 273 -13.90 -14.36 -6.34
C GLU A 273 -15.42 -14.44 -6.21
N ASN A 274 -15.99 -14.11 -5.06
CA ASN A 274 -17.44 -14.15 -4.89
C ASN A 274 -18.15 -13.12 -5.78
N LEU A 275 -17.79 -11.83 -5.66
CA LEU A 275 -18.49 -10.76 -6.37
C LEU A 275 -18.40 -10.91 -7.90
N SER A 276 -17.24 -11.28 -8.44
CA SER A 276 -17.07 -11.48 -9.88
C SER A 276 -17.86 -12.69 -10.40
N ASN A 277 -18.17 -13.65 -9.54
CA ASN A 277 -18.86 -14.88 -9.91
C ASN A 277 -20.39 -14.81 -9.84
N LEU A 278 -20.97 -13.76 -9.26
CA LEU A 278 -22.41 -13.55 -9.21
C LEU A 278 -23.00 -13.24 -10.58
N ASP A 279 -24.17 -13.79 -10.88
CA ASP A 279 -24.86 -13.62 -12.18
C ASP A 279 -25.10 -12.15 -12.55
N VAL A 280 -25.42 -11.31 -11.55
CA VAL A 280 -25.60 -9.86 -11.73
C VAL A 280 -24.33 -9.18 -12.29
N ASN A 281 -23.14 -9.71 -11.98
CA ASN A 281 -21.84 -9.16 -12.35
C ASN A 281 -21.24 -9.82 -13.60
N LYS A 282 -21.70 -11.01 -13.99
CA LYS A 282 -21.24 -11.73 -15.19
C LYS A 282 -21.91 -11.26 -16.49
N ASN A 283 -23.21 -11.06 -16.48
CA ASN A 283 -24.04 -11.13 -17.70
C ASN A 283 -24.08 -9.87 -18.57
N ASN A 284 -23.03 -9.04 -18.60
CA ASN A 284 -23.02 -7.75 -19.32
C ASN A 284 -24.25 -6.87 -19.02
N ASN A 285 -24.88 -7.07 -17.86
CA ASN A 285 -25.95 -6.20 -17.39
C ASN A 285 -25.41 -4.77 -17.34
N ILE A 286 -26.23 -3.81 -17.73
CA ILE A 286 -25.88 -2.41 -17.61
C ILE A 286 -26.28 -1.99 -16.19
N ILE A 287 -25.36 -1.36 -15.46
CA ILE A 287 -25.70 -0.74 -14.17
C ILE A 287 -26.86 0.23 -14.35
N LYS A 288 -27.66 0.45 -13.30
CA LYS A 288 -28.89 1.27 -13.38
C LYS A 288 -28.62 2.71 -13.82
N ALA A 289 -27.45 3.24 -13.47
CA ALA A 289 -26.96 4.56 -13.91
C ALA A 289 -26.51 4.61 -15.38
N GLY A 290 -26.76 3.53 -16.15
CA GLY A 290 -26.73 3.46 -17.60
C GLY A 290 -25.46 4.01 -18.23
N LEU A 291 -24.34 3.27 -18.21
CA LEU A 291 -23.12 3.64 -18.95
C LEU A 291 -22.00 2.58 -18.96
N VAL A 292 -22.06 1.54 -18.11
CA VAL A 292 -20.98 0.54 -17.95
C VAL A 292 -21.58 -0.85 -17.72
N ASN A 293 -21.08 -1.86 -18.42
CA ASN A 293 -21.45 -3.26 -18.13
C ASN A 293 -20.88 -3.68 -16.77
N THR A 294 -21.66 -4.35 -15.93
CA THR A 294 -21.26 -4.81 -14.59
C THR A 294 -19.98 -5.64 -14.62
N SER A 295 -19.80 -6.48 -15.65
CA SER A 295 -18.59 -7.27 -15.89
C SER A 295 -17.33 -6.44 -16.14
N SER A 296 -17.44 -5.13 -16.38
CA SER A 296 -16.29 -4.23 -16.60
C SER A 296 -15.60 -3.82 -15.29
N PHE A 297 -16.28 -4.01 -14.16
CA PHE A 297 -15.71 -3.70 -12.85
C PHE A 297 -14.81 -4.80 -12.30
N PHE A 298 -14.89 -6.02 -12.85
CA PHE A 298 -14.13 -7.18 -12.43
C PHE A 298 -13.21 -7.65 -13.58
N ARG A 299 -11.89 -7.71 -13.33
CA ARG A 299 -10.88 -8.10 -14.34
C ARG A 299 -10.00 -9.25 -13.86
N LYS A 300 -9.09 -8.97 -12.93
CA LYS A 300 -8.20 -9.97 -12.32
C LYS A 300 -8.18 -9.94 -10.79
N GLY A 301 -8.35 -8.77 -10.18
CA GLY A 301 -8.39 -8.66 -8.71
C GLY A 301 -7.07 -9.03 -8.03
N GLN A 302 -5.93 -8.82 -8.70
CA GLN A 302 -4.60 -9.20 -8.23
C GLN A 302 -3.65 -8.01 -8.19
N VAL A 303 -2.61 -8.09 -7.36
CA VAL A 303 -1.48 -7.17 -7.30
C VAL A 303 -0.38 -7.63 -8.27
N GLY A 304 0.34 -6.69 -8.89
CA GLY A 304 1.50 -6.98 -9.75
C GLY A 304 1.19 -7.36 -11.18
N ASP A 305 -0.06 -7.15 -11.65
CA ASP A 305 -0.40 -7.50 -13.04
C ASP A 305 0.29 -6.60 -14.06
N TRP A 306 0.73 -5.41 -13.64
CA TRP A 306 1.48 -4.48 -14.49
C TRP A 306 2.70 -5.11 -15.17
N ILE A 307 3.33 -6.13 -14.58
CA ILE A 307 4.49 -6.85 -15.15
C ILE A 307 4.14 -7.48 -16.50
N ASN A 308 2.88 -7.87 -16.71
CA ASN A 308 2.43 -8.50 -17.95
C ASN A 308 2.13 -7.50 -19.07
N HIS A 309 2.22 -6.20 -18.80
CA HIS A 309 1.72 -5.15 -19.70
C HIS A 309 2.76 -4.05 -19.95
N LEU A 310 3.49 -3.60 -18.94
CA LEU A 310 4.40 -2.47 -19.05
C LEU A 310 5.81 -2.92 -19.44
N SER A 311 6.47 -2.17 -20.32
CA SER A 311 7.88 -2.38 -20.61
C SER A 311 8.76 -1.91 -19.44
N PRO A 312 9.99 -2.41 -19.31
CA PRO A 312 10.93 -1.93 -18.29
C PRO A 312 11.14 -0.41 -18.30
N GLU A 313 11.13 0.22 -19.48
CA GLU A 313 11.26 1.67 -19.64
C GLU A 313 10.05 2.42 -19.08
N MET A 314 8.83 1.93 -19.36
CA MET A 314 7.60 2.48 -18.80
C MET A 314 7.58 2.36 -17.28
N VAL A 315 8.01 1.21 -16.75
CA VAL A 315 8.14 0.98 -15.31
C VAL A 315 9.09 1.99 -14.69
N LYS A 316 10.29 2.16 -15.26
CA LYS A 316 11.27 3.13 -14.79
C LYS A 316 10.72 4.55 -14.74
N VAL A 317 9.98 4.98 -15.76
CA VAL A 317 9.36 6.31 -15.80
C VAL A 317 8.35 6.49 -14.68
N LEU A 318 7.44 5.53 -14.46
CA LEU A 318 6.46 5.64 -13.38
C LEU A 318 7.11 5.57 -12.00
N ASP A 319 8.14 4.76 -11.83
CA ASP A 319 8.88 4.66 -10.57
C ASP A 319 9.60 5.98 -10.26
N GLN A 320 10.23 6.60 -11.26
CA GLN A 320 10.84 7.92 -11.12
C GLN A 320 9.80 9.00 -10.74
N ILE A 321 8.66 9.07 -11.44
CA ILE A 321 7.63 10.06 -11.12
C ILE A 321 7.06 9.82 -9.71
N THR A 322 6.88 8.55 -9.33
CA THR A 322 6.37 8.18 -7.99
C THR A 322 7.33 8.63 -6.92
N GLN A 323 8.62 8.33 -7.09
CA GLN A 323 9.68 8.76 -6.19
C GLN A 323 9.72 10.29 -6.08
N GLU A 324 9.81 11.00 -7.21
CA GLU A 324 9.85 12.48 -7.24
C GLU A 324 8.61 13.12 -6.61
N SER A 325 7.43 12.55 -6.85
CA SER A 325 6.17 13.08 -6.31
C SER A 325 6.06 12.82 -4.81
N PHE A 326 6.47 11.64 -4.35
CA PHE A 326 6.34 11.25 -2.94
C PHE A 326 7.52 11.68 -2.07
N GLN A 327 8.64 12.13 -2.64
CA GLN A 327 9.84 12.63 -1.92
C GLN A 327 9.56 13.62 -0.77
N ALA A 328 8.51 14.44 -0.86
CA ALA A 328 8.13 15.43 0.17
C ALA A 328 7.11 14.91 1.20
N SER A 329 6.57 13.71 1.01
CA SER A 329 5.63 13.05 1.90
C SER A 329 6.29 11.78 2.42
N SER A 330 6.22 11.49 3.71
CA SER A 330 6.81 10.31 4.36
C SER A 330 6.23 8.94 3.91
N LEU A 331 5.73 8.85 2.68
CA LEU A 331 5.22 7.66 2.03
C LEU A 331 6.40 6.94 1.37
N GLU A 332 6.76 5.79 1.95
CA GLU A 332 7.69 4.73 1.48
C GLU A 332 9.10 4.71 2.12
N LEU A 333 9.33 3.65 2.91
CA LEU A 333 10.63 3.06 3.23
C LEU A 333 10.49 1.55 3.00
N LEU A 334 10.92 1.02 1.85
CA LEU A 334 10.80 -0.41 1.53
C LEU A 334 11.95 -1.21 2.14
N LEU A 335 11.61 -2.20 2.95
CA LEU A 335 12.53 -3.05 3.72
C LEU A 335 12.35 -4.50 3.31
N VAL A 336 13.44 -5.17 2.88
CA VAL A 336 13.46 -6.65 2.92
C VAL A 336 13.76 -7.03 4.34
N ALA A 337 12.81 -7.67 4.97
CA ALA A 337 13.01 -8.18 6.29
C ALA A 337 13.35 -9.68 6.13
N VAL A 338 14.57 -10.04 6.55
CA VAL A 338 15.31 -11.29 6.31
C VAL A 338 15.44 -12.03 7.64
N PHE A 339 14.95 -13.27 7.71
CA PHE A 339 14.50 -13.78 8.99
C PHE A 339 14.63 -15.29 9.22
N PRO A 340 14.46 -15.80 10.45
CA PRO A 340 15.47 -16.01 11.48
C PRO A 340 15.80 -17.50 11.73
N THR A 341 16.68 -17.81 12.72
CA THR A 341 16.80 -19.17 13.30
C THR A 341 17.14 -19.22 14.84
N LEU A 342 16.48 -20.10 15.64
CA LEU A 342 16.68 -20.50 17.07
C LEU A 342 16.75 -22.05 17.24
N SER A 343 17.70 -22.59 18.01
CA SER A 343 17.65 -23.95 18.63
C SER A 343 18.66 -24.04 19.79
N GLN A 344 18.38 -24.86 20.82
CA GLN A 344 19.43 -25.37 21.71
C GLN A 344 19.52 -26.88 21.71
N GLY A 345 20.72 -27.34 21.39
CA GLY A 345 21.31 -28.62 21.76
C GLY A 345 22.79 -28.57 21.40
N HIS A 346 23.64 -28.23 22.38
CA HIS A 346 25.11 -28.12 22.32
C HIS A 346 25.69 -27.16 21.25
N ASP A 347 26.18 -26.00 21.71
CA ASP A 347 27.09 -25.09 21.01
C ASP A 347 26.71 -24.48 19.64
N ARG A 348 25.54 -24.78 19.06
CA ARG A 348 25.16 -24.27 17.73
C ARG A 348 24.55 -22.86 17.74
N LEU A 349 24.98 -22.00 16.80
CA LEU A 349 24.27 -20.79 16.37
C LEU A 349 23.34 -21.22 15.21
N GLY A 350 22.02 -21.26 15.43
CA GLY A 350 21.01 -21.47 14.39
C GLY A 350 19.96 -22.55 14.68
N GLY A 351 18.67 -22.26 14.42
CA GLY A 351 17.60 -23.25 14.13
C GLY A 351 16.33 -22.75 13.41
N SER A 352 15.86 -23.40 12.37
CA SER A 352 14.86 -22.91 11.38
C SER A 352 13.63 -22.07 11.80
N SER A 353 13.15 -21.13 10.97
CA SER A 353 11.90 -20.36 11.20
C SER A 353 11.25 -19.87 9.89
N SER A 354 10.26 -18.95 9.91
CA SER A 354 9.58 -18.46 8.68
C SER A 354 9.28 -16.96 8.73
N GLY A 355 9.09 -16.36 7.55
CA GLY A 355 8.70 -14.96 7.41
C GLY A 355 7.38 -14.66 8.13
N LYS A 356 6.43 -15.61 8.12
CA LYS A 356 5.16 -15.48 8.86
C LYS A 356 5.38 -15.39 10.37
N ILE A 357 6.22 -16.23 10.94
CA ILE A 357 6.43 -16.30 12.40
C ILE A 357 6.96 -14.98 12.91
N LEU A 358 7.95 -14.43 12.24
CA LEU A 358 8.51 -13.21 12.76
C LEU A 358 7.76 -11.95 12.30
N ASN A 359 6.90 -12.03 11.27
CA ASN A 359 5.83 -11.05 11.13
C ASN A 359 5.06 -10.95 12.44
N THR A 360 4.64 -12.08 13.01
CA THR A 360 4.01 -12.10 14.34
C THR A 360 4.92 -11.53 15.45
N GLN A 361 6.22 -11.83 15.44
CA GLN A 361 7.14 -11.34 16.49
C GLN A 361 7.45 -9.83 16.38
N ILE A 362 7.53 -9.27 15.18
CA ILE A 362 7.77 -7.84 14.93
C ILE A 362 6.59 -6.98 15.40
N HIS A 363 5.38 -7.51 15.40
CA HIS A 363 4.20 -6.84 15.96
C HIS A 363 4.27 -6.59 17.48
N ARG A 364 5.35 -7.01 18.15
CA ARG A 364 5.70 -6.53 19.51
C ARG A 364 6.12 -5.05 19.53
N TRP A 365 6.49 -4.48 18.38
CA TRP A 365 6.78 -3.06 18.22
C TRP A 365 5.51 -2.25 18.01
N PRO A 366 5.46 -0.98 18.47
CA PRO A 366 4.25 -0.17 18.32
C PRO A 366 4.00 0.21 16.85
N GLU A 367 2.72 0.40 16.51
CA GLU A 367 2.29 0.81 15.16
C GLU A 367 3.00 2.09 14.68
N THR A 368 3.32 3.01 15.58
CA THR A 368 4.04 4.26 15.27
C THR A 368 5.43 4.03 14.67
N VAL A 369 6.05 2.87 14.93
CA VAL A 369 7.29 2.41 14.28
C VAL A 369 6.96 1.63 13.02
N LEU A 370 6.01 0.69 13.08
CA LEU A 370 5.68 -0.20 11.96
C LEU A 370 5.13 0.56 10.75
N GLU A 371 4.33 1.61 10.94
CA GLU A 371 3.81 2.45 9.85
C GLU A 371 4.90 3.23 9.11
N LYS A 372 6.10 3.34 9.69
CA LYS A 372 7.27 3.98 9.07
C LYS A 372 8.16 3.00 8.30
N LEU A 373 7.88 1.69 8.35
CA LEU A 373 8.69 0.65 7.73
C LEU A 373 7.78 -0.23 6.85
N ASP A 374 7.99 -0.23 5.54
CA ASP A 374 7.28 -1.14 4.63
C ASP A 374 8.03 -2.48 4.58
N LEU A 375 7.65 -3.40 5.47
CA LEU A 375 8.33 -4.67 5.69
C LEU A 375 7.82 -5.77 4.76
N VAL A 376 8.72 -6.37 3.99
CA VAL A 376 8.46 -7.59 3.22
C VAL A 376 9.11 -8.79 3.91
N PHE A 377 8.29 -9.77 4.29
CA PHE A 377 8.72 -10.96 5.02
C PHE A 377 9.05 -12.11 4.06
N LEU A 378 10.32 -12.50 4.03
CA LEU A 378 10.83 -13.53 3.13
C LEU A 378 11.14 -14.84 3.86
N ASP A 379 10.65 -15.95 3.31
CA ASP A 379 11.08 -17.29 3.73
C ASP A 379 12.45 -17.62 3.14
N ALA A 380 13.29 -18.27 3.94
CA ALA A 380 14.61 -18.70 3.48
C ALA A 380 14.51 -19.90 2.52
N PRO A 381 15.50 -20.13 1.63
CA PRO A 381 15.36 -21.10 0.54
C PRO A 381 15.50 -22.57 0.99
N ILE A 382 15.93 -22.85 2.22
CA ILE A 382 16.22 -24.20 2.69
C ILE A 382 15.12 -24.63 3.67
N PRO A 383 14.25 -25.59 3.32
CA PRO A 383 13.25 -26.12 4.25
C PRO A 383 13.89 -26.81 5.46
N ALA A 384 13.17 -26.80 6.57
CA ALA A 384 13.53 -27.48 7.78
C ALA A 384 12.29 -28.03 8.50
N GLU A 385 12.45 -29.19 9.10
CA GLU A 385 11.32 -29.98 9.63
C GLU A 385 11.06 -29.72 11.12
N GLU A 386 12.03 -29.18 11.86
CA GLU A 386 11.94 -29.07 13.32
C GLU A 386 12.51 -27.74 13.86
N ASN A 387 11.73 -27.10 14.73
CA ASN A 387 12.20 -26.07 15.65
C ASN A 387 11.46 -26.22 17.00
N PRO A 388 12.02 -26.97 17.96
CA PRO A 388 11.39 -27.21 19.26
C PRO A 388 11.07 -25.92 20.04
N VAL A 389 11.89 -24.87 19.91
CA VAL A 389 11.68 -23.60 20.64
C VAL A 389 10.47 -22.86 20.09
N LEU A 390 10.35 -22.77 18.77
CA LEU A 390 9.19 -22.13 18.13
C LEU A 390 7.92 -22.96 18.34
N GLN A 391 8.04 -24.29 18.31
CA GLN A 391 6.93 -25.19 18.63
C GLN A 391 6.47 -25.06 20.09
N GLU A 392 7.39 -24.93 21.06
CA GLU A 392 7.06 -24.61 22.46
C GLU A 392 6.41 -23.23 22.62
N GLN A 393 6.73 -22.29 21.73
CA GLN A 393 6.09 -20.97 21.64
C GLN A 393 4.76 -20.99 20.88
N GLY A 394 4.31 -22.16 20.40
CA GLY A 394 3.03 -22.33 19.71
C GLY A 394 3.07 -22.05 18.21
N PHE A 395 4.25 -22.06 17.58
CA PHE A 395 4.40 -21.91 16.14
C PHE A 395 4.59 -23.27 15.45
N ASP A 396 3.77 -23.52 14.42
CA ASP A 396 3.81 -24.73 13.61
C ASP A 396 4.68 -24.55 12.34
N PRO A 397 5.26 -25.64 11.79
CA PRO A 397 5.96 -25.64 10.50
C PRO A 397 5.05 -25.19 9.32
N PRO A 398 5.62 -24.80 8.16
CA PRO A 398 7.00 -24.99 7.74
C PRO A 398 8.00 -23.99 8.31
N PHE A 399 9.22 -24.47 8.54
CA PHE A 399 10.38 -23.67 8.92
C PHE A 399 11.46 -23.72 7.83
N TYR A 400 12.38 -22.75 7.85
CA TYR A 400 13.40 -22.53 6.84
C TYR A 400 14.71 -22.04 7.46
N ASN A 401 15.84 -22.29 6.79
CA ASN A 401 17.18 -21.77 7.12
C ASN A 401 17.76 -20.99 5.92
N TRP A 402 18.61 -20.00 6.19
CA TRP A 402 19.33 -19.28 5.13
C TRP A 402 20.53 -20.08 4.67
N PHE A 403 21.28 -20.63 5.60
CA PHE A 403 22.42 -21.50 5.34
C PHE A 403 22.55 -22.52 6.46
N GLN A 404 23.36 -23.56 6.24
CA GLN A 404 23.68 -24.53 7.28
C GLN A 404 25.13 -24.38 7.68
N SER A 405 25.42 -24.63 8.95
CA SER A 405 26.78 -24.61 9.47
C SER A 405 27.15 -25.98 10.06
N ASN A 406 28.44 -26.32 9.99
CA ASN A 406 28.96 -27.48 10.72
C ASN A 406 28.94 -27.24 12.25
N GLU A 407 29.25 -28.28 13.03
CA GLU A 407 29.03 -28.26 14.50
C GLU A 407 29.84 -27.17 15.22
N ASP A 408 31.05 -26.91 14.76
CA ASP A 408 31.95 -25.90 15.31
C ASP A 408 31.80 -24.52 14.64
N MET A 409 30.81 -24.36 13.75
CA MET A 409 30.47 -23.11 13.07
C MET A 409 31.61 -22.55 12.20
N SER A 410 32.53 -23.40 11.76
CA SER A 410 33.68 -23.02 10.94
C SER A 410 33.39 -23.04 9.44
N GLU A 411 32.45 -23.86 8.98
CA GLU A 411 32.07 -24.03 7.58
C GLU A 411 30.57 -23.83 7.37
N PHE A 412 30.20 -23.25 6.23
CA PHE A 412 28.82 -22.94 5.87
C PHE A 412 28.49 -23.56 4.51
N THR A 413 27.36 -24.26 4.42
CA THR A 413 26.80 -24.79 3.18
C THR A 413 25.54 -24.01 2.80
N TYR A 414 25.25 -23.93 1.50
CA TYR A 414 24.12 -23.18 0.91
C TYR A 414 24.20 -21.65 1.03
N PHE A 415 25.30 -21.08 1.52
CA PHE A 415 25.44 -19.64 1.70
C PHE A 415 25.41 -18.88 0.36
N GLU A 416 26.16 -19.34 -0.64
CA GLU A 416 26.18 -18.77 -1.99
C GLU A 416 24.80 -18.85 -2.67
N GLU A 417 24.11 -19.98 -2.55
CA GLU A 417 22.76 -20.20 -3.06
C GLU A 417 21.74 -19.26 -2.41
N CYS A 418 21.89 -19.03 -1.10
CA CYS A 418 21.08 -18.08 -0.36
C CYS A 418 21.28 -16.64 -0.83
N VAL A 419 22.52 -16.22 -1.06
CA VAL A 419 22.82 -14.89 -1.58
C VAL A 419 22.26 -14.71 -2.99
N ALA A 420 22.36 -15.74 -3.85
CA ALA A 420 21.77 -15.74 -5.18
C ALA A 420 20.23 -15.66 -5.14
N TYR A 421 19.60 -16.42 -4.24
CA TYR A 421 18.17 -16.37 -4.00
C TYR A 421 17.69 -14.97 -3.60
N LEU A 422 18.43 -14.30 -2.70
CA LEU A 422 18.13 -12.92 -2.30
C LEU A 422 18.26 -11.93 -3.46
N GLU A 423 19.32 -12.03 -4.28
CA GLU A 423 19.48 -11.18 -5.47
C GLU A 423 18.29 -11.36 -6.43
N ASP A 424 17.92 -12.60 -6.73
CA ASP A 424 16.79 -12.93 -7.61
C ASP A 424 15.46 -12.42 -7.05
N TYR A 425 15.26 -12.53 -5.74
CA TYR A 425 14.06 -12.02 -5.08
C TYR A 425 14.01 -10.49 -5.17
N MET A 426 15.11 -9.81 -4.89
CA MET A 426 15.21 -8.36 -4.95
C MET A 426 15.07 -7.81 -6.38
N ILE A 427 15.52 -8.53 -7.40
CA ILE A 427 15.27 -8.18 -8.80
C ILE A 427 13.77 -8.24 -9.12
N LYS A 428 13.08 -9.29 -8.66
CA LYS A 428 11.68 -9.54 -8.99
C LYS A 428 10.70 -8.66 -8.22
N ASN A 429 11.04 -8.33 -6.97
CA ASN A 429 10.11 -7.72 -6.01
C ASN A 429 10.57 -6.35 -5.49
N GLY A 430 11.79 -5.92 -5.82
CA GLY A 430 12.32 -4.64 -5.40
C GLY A 430 11.81 -3.44 -6.23
N PRO A 431 12.38 -2.24 -6.02
CA PRO A 431 13.59 -1.98 -5.23
C PRO A 431 13.35 -2.05 -3.71
N PHE A 432 14.43 -2.32 -2.97
CA PHE A 432 14.43 -2.32 -1.51
C PHE A 432 15.58 -1.45 -1.00
N ASP A 433 15.35 -0.71 0.08
CA ASP A 433 16.31 0.26 0.62
C ASP A 433 17.24 -0.35 1.67
N GLY A 434 16.78 -1.36 2.41
CA GLY A 434 17.53 -1.90 3.53
C GLY A 434 17.12 -3.32 3.91
N PHE A 435 17.86 -3.87 4.86
CA PHE A 435 17.62 -5.18 5.43
C PHE A 435 17.29 -5.11 6.92
N LEU A 436 16.32 -5.90 7.37
CA LEU A 436 16.10 -6.18 8.79
C LEU A 436 16.38 -7.65 9.04
N GLY A 437 17.36 -7.97 9.90
CA GLY A 437 17.77 -9.32 10.24
C GLY A 437 17.52 -9.67 11.71
N PHE A 438 17.12 -10.92 11.99
CA PHE A 438 17.16 -11.51 13.35
C PHE A 438 17.99 -12.80 13.35
N SER A 439 18.90 -12.96 14.32
CA SER A 439 19.78 -14.14 14.46
C SER A 439 20.61 -14.43 13.19
N GLU A 440 20.48 -15.61 12.59
CA GLU A 440 21.10 -15.96 11.29
C GLU A 440 20.75 -14.97 10.18
N GLY A 441 19.51 -14.46 10.17
CA GLY A 441 19.11 -13.38 9.25
C GLY A 441 19.93 -12.11 9.48
N ALA A 442 20.24 -11.76 10.74
CA ALA A 442 21.11 -10.62 11.05
C ALA A 442 22.58 -10.86 10.66
N ILE A 443 23.08 -12.09 10.80
CA ILE A 443 24.42 -12.47 10.32
C ILE A 443 24.52 -12.26 8.81
N LEU A 444 23.53 -12.78 8.06
CA LEU A 444 23.43 -12.60 6.61
C LEU A 444 23.31 -11.12 6.25
N SER A 445 22.30 -10.42 6.76
CA SER A 445 22.03 -9.00 6.47
C SER A 445 23.21 -8.09 6.77
N ALA A 446 24.00 -8.37 7.80
CA ALA A 446 25.16 -7.55 8.14
C ALA A 446 26.33 -7.75 7.17
N SER A 447 26.45 -8.92 6.54
CA SER A 447 27.55 -9.23 5.62
C SER A 447 27.33 -8.69 4.20
N LEU A 448 26.06 -8.62 3.77
CA LEU A 448 25.66 -8.21 2.42
C LEU A 448 26.16 -6.82 2.00
N PRO A 449 26.14 -5.75 2.83
CA PRO A 449 26.65 -4.44 2.41
C PRO A 449 28.14 -4.45 2.04
N GLY A 450 28.96 -5.17 2.80
CA GLY A 450 30.38 -5.33 2.51
C GLY A 450 30.64 -6.14 1.24
N MET A 451 29.89 -7.23 1.08
CA MET A 451 29.95 -8.06 -0.13
C MET A 451 29.50 -7.29 -1.38
N GLN A 452 28.47 -6.45 -1.26
CA GLN A 452 27.97 -5.62 -2.36
C GLN A 452 28.95 -4.50 -2.70
N ARG A 453 29.57 -3.85 -1.70
CA ARG A 453 30.66 -2.89 -1.91
C ARG A 453 31.78 -3.47 -2.77
N ASP A 454 32.14 -4.73 -2.52
CA ASP A 454 33.24 -5.41 -3.20
C ASP A 454 32.82 -6.08 -4.52
N GLY A 455 31.55 -5.94 -4.93
CA GLY A 455 31.01 -6.52 -6.16
C GLY A 455 30.86 -8.05 -6.13
N LEU A 456 30.78 -8.66 -4.94
CA LEU A 456 30.69 -10.10 -4.75
C LEU A 456 29.25 -10.61 -4.62
N ALA A 457 28.32 -9.76 -4.18
CA ALA A 457 26.91 -10.09 -3.99
C ALA A 457 26.01 -8.91 -4.35
N LEU A 458 24.73 -9.19 -4.67
CA LEU A 458 23.72 -8.16 -4.92
C LEU A 458 24.16 -7.11 -5.97
N THR A 459 24.86 -7.57 -6.99
CA THR A 459 25.46 -6.74 -8.06
C THR A 459 24.43 -6.21 -9.05
N LYS A 460 23.24 -6.83 -9.11
CA LYS A 460 22.16 -6.48 -10.04
C LYS A 460 21.04 -5.67 -9.41
N VAL A 461 21.18 -5.28 -8.15
CA VAL A 461 20.15 -4.56 -7.39
C VAL A 461 20.72 -3.25 -6.83
N PRO A 462 19.87 -2.26 -6.47
CA PRO A 462 20.33 -1.03 -5.85
C PRO A 462 21.19 -1.27 -4.59
N LYS A 463 22.03 -0.28 -4.27
CA LYS A 463 22.89 -0.33 -3.09
C LYS A 463 22.05 -0.41 -1.81
N ILE A 464 22.42 -1.30 -0.89
CA ILE A 464 21.84 -1.35 0.46
C ILE A 464 22.17 -0.05 1.18
N LYS A 465 21.13 0.64 1.66
CA LYS A 465 21.25 1.96 2.29
C LYS A 465 21.31 1.87 3.82
N PHE A 466 20.70 0.85 4.42
CA PHE A 466 20.72 0.66 5.88
C PHE A 466 20.47 -0.80 6.31
N VAL A 467 20.78 -1.11 7.57
CA VAL A 467 20.46 -2.41 8.19
C VAL A 467 19.88 -2.27 9.60
N ILE A 468 18.95 -3.14 9.97
CA ILE A 468 18.46 -3.34 11.34
C ILE A 468 18.84 -4.77 11.74
N LEU A 469 19.60 -4.94 12.82
CA LEU A 469 20.24 -6.19 13.19
C LEU A 469 19.86 -6.55 14.63
N ILE A 470 19.05 -7.58 14.79
CA ILE A 470 18.60 -8.09 16.08
C ILE A 470 19.38 -9.37 16.37
N ALA A 471 20.12 -9.39 17.48
CA ALA A 471 20.89 -10.57 17.90
C ALA A 471 21.79 -11.12 16.76
N GLY A 472 22.57 -10.25 16.10
CA GLY A 472 23.46 -10.62 15.00
C GLY A 472 24.86 -11.04 15.48
N ALA A 473 25.62 -11.65 14.57
CA ALA A 473 27.04 -11.95 14.76
C ALA A 473 27.84 -11.73 13.45
N LYS A 474 29.15 -11.56 13.58
CA LYS A 474 30.06 -11.25 12.48
C LYS A 474 30.71 -12.52 11.93
N PHE A 475 30.61 -12.77 10.62
CA PHE A 475 31.43 -13.81 9.96
C PHE A 475 32.92 -13.50 10.11
N GLY A 476 33.71 -14.53 10.47
CA GLY A 476 35.12 -14.38 10.81
C GLY A 476 35.37 -13.70 12.17
N GLY A 477 34.34 -13.59 13.03
CA GLY A 477 34.43 -13.07 14.39
C GLY A 477 34.76 -14.15 15.44
N ILE A 478 34.45 -13.86 16.70
CA ILE A 478 34.81 -14.69 17.89
C ILE A 478 34.36 -16.15 17.77
N LYS A 479 33.21 -16.41 17.14
CA LYS A 479 32.59 -17.76 17.09
C LYS A 479 32.25 -18.27 15.68
N LEU A 480 32.19 -17.39 14.69
CA LEU A 480 31.76 -17.75 13.34
C LEU A 480 32.96 -17.84 12.41
N GLY A 481 33.04 -18.93 11.66
CA GLY A 481 33.92 -19.04 10.49
C GLY A 481 33.61 -17.97 9.44
N LEU A 482 34.40 -17.99 8.37
CA LEU A 482 34.31 -16.98 7.31
C LEU A 482 33.99 -17.66 5.97
N PRO A 483 32.74 -17.59 5.49
CA PRO A 483 32.39 -18.06 4.16
C PRO A 483 33.28 -17.40 3.10
N LYS A 484 33.67 -18.16 2.07
CA LYS A 484 34.56 -17.65 1.01
C LYS A 484 33.96 -16.41 0.33
N LEU A 485 32.66 -16.44 0.04
CA LEU A 485 31.95 -15.31 -0.58
C LEU A 485 31.90 -14.07 0.33
N ALA A 486 31.91 -14.25 1.65
CA ALA A 486 31.88 -13.17 2.65
C ALA A 486 33.28 -12.74 3.14
N SER A 487 34.35 -13.27 2.54
CA SER A 487 35.72 -13.12 3.05
C SER A 487 36.20 -11.66 3.22
N THR A 488 35.64 -10.73 2.45
CA THR A 488 35.99 -9.30 2.51
C THR A 488 34.88 -8.43 3.12
N ALA A 489 33.75 -9.01 3.53
CA ALA A 489 32.56 -8.29 3.98
C ALA A 489 32.90 -7.27 5.09
N PHE A 490 33.74 -7.66 6.04
CA PHE A 490 34.16 -6.83 7.17
C PHE A 490 35.64 -6.44 7.13
N SER A 491 36.25 -6.42 5.94
CA SER A 491 37.67 -6.04 5.76
C SER A 491 37.96 -4.57 6.05
N VAL A 492 36.95 -3.71 5.91
CA VAL A 492 36.93 -2.31 6.37
C VAL A 492 35.60 -2.03 7.08
N PRO A 493 35.55 -1.05 8.00
CA PRO A 493 34.30 -0.66 8.66
C PRO A 493 33.19 -0.32 7.66
N LEU A 494 31.96 -0.70 7.98
CA LEU A 494 30.79 -0.50 7.12
C LEU A 494 30.21 0.91 7.32
N GLU A 495 30.21 1.70 6.25
CA GLU A 495 29.72 3.08 6.20
C GLU A 495 28.26 3.14 5.71
N LEU A 496 27.34 2.63 6.52
CA LEU A 496 25.90 2.81 6.33
C LEU A 496 25.21 2.89 7.70
N PRO A 497 24.06 3.59 7.81
CA PRO A 497 23.25 3.53 9.02
C PRO A 497 22.93 2.08 9.41
N SER A 498 23.26 1.72 10.66
CA SER A 498 22.87 0.45 11.26
C SER A 498 22.18 0.65 12.61
N LEU A 499 21.16 -0.17 12.88
CA LEU A 499 20.53 -0.29 14.19
C LEU A 499 20.79 -1.68 14.75
N HIS A 500 21.41 -1.76 15.91
CA HIS A 500 21.71 -3.01 16.61
C HIS A 500 20.80 -3.16 17.83
N ILE A 501 20.05 -4.25 17.89
CA ILE A 501 19.18 -4.58 19.03
C ILE A 501 19.78 -5.80 19.75
N ILE A 502 20.24 -5.60 20.98
CA ILE A 502 21.09 -6.54 21.73
C ILE A 502 20.46 -6.86 23.09
N GLY A 503 20.21 -8.15 23.34
CA GLY A 503 19.68 -8.63 24.62
C GLY A 503 20.76 -8.78 25.68
N ASP A 504 20.53 -8.25 26.88
CA ASP A 504 21.47 -8.32 28.00
C ASP A 504 21.66 -9.74 28.53
N LEU A 505 20.61 -10.57 28.43
CA LEU A 505 20.64 -11.99 28.79
C LEU A 505 20.91 -12.90 27.59
N ASP A 506 21.17 -12.32 26.41
CA ASP A 506 21.48 -13.11 25.22
C ASP A 506 22.89 -13.71 25.32
N ARG A 507 22.98 -15.03 25.10
CA ARG A 507 24.26 -15.76 25.10
C ARG A 507 25.18 -15.31 23.96
N ILE A 508 24.62 -14.73 22.90
CA ILE A 508 25.39 -14.24 21.76
C ILE A 508 25.73 -12.74 21.84
N LYS A 509 25.43 -12.08 22.97
CA LYS A 509 25.75 -10.68 23.21
C LYS A 509 27.22 -10.32 22.90
N PRO A 510 28.23 -11.11 23.28
CA PRO A 510 29.63 -10.80 22.91
C PRO A 510 29.83 -10.70 21.39
N GLN A 511 29.21 -11.59 20.62
CA GLN A 511 29.26 -11.61 19.15
C GLN A 511 28.48 -10.45 18.54
N SER A 512 27.35 -10.06 19.15
CA SER A 512 26.58 -8.88 18.71
C SER A 512 27.32 -7.57 18.96
N ILE A 513 28.07 -7.46 20.07
CA ILE A 513 28.95 -6.31 20.34
C ILE A 513 30.09 -6.27 19.32
N GLU A 514 30.75 -7.39 19.04
CA GLU A 514 31.79 -7.45 18.01
C GLU A 514 31.26 -7.09 16.62
N LEU A 515 30.04 -7.52 16.27
CA LEU A 515 29.40 -7.13 15.02
C LEU A 515 29.12 -5.63 14.97
N MET A 516 28.60 -5.05 16.05
CA MET A 516 28.33 -3.62 16.17
C MET A 516 29.58 -2.77 15.93
N GLU A 517 30.74 -3.19 16.44
CA GLU A 517 32.02 -2.52 16.23
C GLU A 517 32.51 -2.54 14.77
N ALA A 518 31.91 -3.37 13.90
CA ALA A 518 32.21 -3.40 12.48
C ALA A 518 31.49 -2.29 11.66
N PHE A 519 30.56 -1.55 12.28
CA PHE A 519 29.82 -0.46 11.64
C PHE A 519 30.28 0.90 12.16
N VAL A 520 30.24 1.91 11.28
CA VAL A 520 30.54 3.30 11.65
C VAL A 520 29.29 3.94 12.25
N ASP A 521 29.43 4.54 13.42
CA ASP A 521 28.36 5.26 14.16
C ASP A 521 27.03 4.48 14.29
N PRO A 522 27.04 3.24 14.84
CA PRO A 522 25.84 2.43 14.95
C PRO A 522 24.85 2.98 15.99
N PHE A 523 23.55 2.88 15.69
CA PHE A 523 22.50 3.04 16.69
C PHE A 523 22.36 1.73 17.48
N VAL A 524 22.13 1.83 18.79
CA VAL A 524 22.13 0.64 19.66
C VAL A 524 20.97 0.69 20.65
N ILE A 525 20.19 -0.38 20.69
CA ILE A 525 19.14 -0.64 21.67
C ILE A 525 19.56 -1.86 22.50
N TYR A 526 19.67 -1.66 23.81
CA TYR A 526 19.82 -2.77 24.77
C TYR A 526 18.47 -3.09 25.40
N HIS A 527 18.18 -4.38 25.57
CA HIS A 527 16.95 -4.84 26.23
C HIS A 527 17.27 -5.94 27.25
N PRO A 528 16.45 -6.10 28.31
CA PRO A 528 16.76 -7.04 29.41
C PRO A 528 16.49 -8.50 29.07
N GLU A 529 15.83 -8.80 27.94
CA GLU A 529 15.47 -10.16 27.52
C GLU A 529 16.68 -10.91 26.92
N GLY A 530 16.48 -12.21 26.65
CA GLY A 530 17.47 -13.06 25.98
C GLY A 530 17.43 -12.94 24.46
N HIS A 531 17.64 -14.06 23.77
CA HIS A 531 17.63 -14.13 22.30
C HIS A 531 16.22 -14.01 21.71
N THR A 532 15.72 -12.78 21.58
CA THR A 532 14.34 -12.50 21.16
C THR A 532 14.23 -11.13 20.49
N ILE A 533 13.12 -10.90 19.78
CA ILE A 533 12.70 -9.56 19.34
C ILE A 533 12.01 -8.89 20.52
N PRO A 534 12.58 -7.81 21.10
CA PRO A 534 12.03 -7.21 22.30
C PRO A 534 10.80 -6.35 22.02
N LYS A 535 10.02 -6.09 23.07
CA LYS A 535 9.16 -4.89 23.08
C LYS A 535 10.06 -3.66 23.24
N LEU A 536 9.72 -2.57 22.56
CA LEU A 536 10.47 -1.31 22.67
C LEU A 536 9.91 -0.49 23.82
N ASP A 537 10.74 -0.17 24.80
CA ASP A 537 10.43 0.82 25.84
C ASP A 537 10.61 2.25 25.31
N GLU A 538 10.26 3.26 26.11
CA GLU A 538 10.32 4.68 25.70
C GLU A 538 11.72 5.08 25.21
N LYS A 539 12.77 4.64 25.91
CA LYS A 539 14.16 4.93 25.54
C LYS A 539 14.57 4.24 24.24
N SER A 540 14.13 2.99 24.05
CA SER A 540 14.36 2.23 22.82
C SER A 540 13.64 2.88 21.63
N LEU A 541 12.46 3.46 21.86
CA LEU A 541 11.71 4.18 20.84
C LEU A 541 12.42 5.47 20.42
N GLU A 542 13.01 6.23 21.35
CA GLU A 542 13.82 7.40 21.01
C GLU A 542 14.97 7.03 20.05
N VAL A 543 15.69 5.95 20.34
CA VAL A 543 16.78 5.44 19.47
C VAL A 543 16.24 4.96 18.13
N MET A 544 15.14 4.21 18.13
CA MET A 544 14.49 3.72 16.90
C MET A 544 14.06 4.89 16.01
N PHE A 545 13.42 5.92 16.55
CA PHE A 545 12.99 7.08 15.75
C PHE A 545 14.18 7.91 15.25
N ALA A 546 15.21 8.10 16.06
CA ALA A 546 16.44 8.77 15.61
C ALA A 546 17.12 8.00 14.47
N PHE A 547 17.11 6.66 14.53
CA PHE A 547 17.57 5.82 13.43
C PHE A 547 16.70 5.97 12.18
N ILE A 548 15.37 5.95 12.32
CA ILE A 548 14.43 6.15 11.20
C ILE A 548 14.62 7.53 10.55
N GLU A 549 14.85 8.58 11.33
CA GLU A 549 15.16 9.90 10.80
C GLU A 549 16.48 9.91 10.02
N ARG A 550 17.52 9.23 10.53
CA ARG A 550 18.81 9.11 9.85
C ARG A 550 18.68 8.41 8.49
N ILE A 551 17.96 7.29 8.41
CA ILE A 551 17.81 6.57 7.14
C ILE A 551 17.01 7.39 6.11
N GLN A 552 16.00 8.14 6.55
CA GLN A 552 15.24 9.04 5.68
C GLN A 552 16.15 10.14 5.09
N GLU A 553 17.07 10.69 5.89
CA GLU A 553 18.04 11.68 5.40
C GLU A 553 19.05 11.08 4.41
N THR A 554 19.56 9.87 4.69
CA THR A 554 20.46 9.15 3.79
C THR A 554 19.80 8.89 2.43
N ILE A 555 18.57 8.40 2.43
CA ILE A 555 17.80 8.12 1.21
C ILE A 555 17.60 9.39 0.38
N ARG A 556 17.15 10.49 1.01
CA ARG A 556 16.99 11.79 0.33
C ARG A 556 18.29 12.29 -0.30
N THR A 557 19.43 12.11 0.38
CA THR A 557 20.74 12.61 -0.07
C THR A 557 21.27 11.82 -1.26
N ASP A 558 21.14 10.49 -1.25
CA ASP A 558 21.58 9.64 -2.36
C ASP A 558 20.75 9.93 -3.62
N GLU A 559 19.45 10.16 -3.47
CA GLU A 559 18.56 10.54 -4.58
C GLU A 559 18.96 11.90 -5.18
N ALA A 560 19.25 12.90 -4.35
CA ALA A 560 19.71 14.21 -4.81
C ALA A 560 21.03 14.12 -5.63
N ARG A 561 21.95 13.23 -5.23
CA ARG A 561 23.21 12.99 -5.95
C ARG A 561 23.00 12.32 -7.30
N ILE A 562 22.06 11.37 -7.41
CA ILE A 562 21.71 10.72 -8.68
C ILE A 562 21.17 11.77 -9.66
N ILE A 563 20.24 12.62 -9.22
CA ILE A 563 19.64 13.69 -10.04
C ILE A 563 20.70 14.68 -10.54
N LEU A 564 21.65 15.10 -9.68
CA LEU A 564 22.73 16.00 -10.06
C LEU A 564 23.67 15.36 -11.11
N ASN A 565 23.99 14.09 -10.95
CA ASN A 565 24.85 13.36 -11.89
C ASN A 565 24.18 13.16 -13.24
N GLU A 566 22.87 12.92 -13.30
CA GLU A 566 22.12 12.81 -14.56
C GLU A 566 21.99 14.17 -15.28
N LYS A 567 21.79 15.27 -14.55
CA LYS A 567 21.80 16.63 -15.12
C LYS A 567 23.16 17.08 -15.65
N SER A 568 24.26 16.52 -15.15
CA SER A 568 25.61 16.83 -15.62
C SER A 568 26.02 16.07 -16.90
N LYS A 569 25.23 15.07 -17.29
CA LYS A 569 25.44 14.22 -18.49
C LYS A 569 24.58 14.64 -19.69
N LEU A 570 23.65 15.57 -19.48
CA LEU A 570 22.88 16.29 -20.52
C LEU A 570 23.56 17.63 -20.79
#